data_AF-A0A1V3XPI3-F1
#
_entry.id   AF-A0A1V3XPI3-F1
#
_cell.length_a   1.000
_cell.length_b   1.000
_cell.length_c   1.000
_cell.angle_alpha   90.00
_cell.angle_beta   90.00
_cell.angle_gamma   90.00
#
_symmetry.space_group_name_H-M   'P 1'
#
loop_
_entity.id
_entity.type
_entity.pdbx_description
1 polymer ?
#
loop_
_entity_poly.entity_id
_entity_poly.type
_entity_poly.pdbx_seq_one_letter_code
_entity_poly.pdbx_strand_id
1 'polypeptide(L)'
;MTALTWLGVPGDERAWTALGFTVDDREIQIGRVCCALTDERCWGFDETHGDAAILGIPTTVRPALAGAVHPCGVTHVDHVVYTVPDLDTGTTALTATLGTRRAAAFIRVGQTVRKWRSTVLARHSSRWWPAVRSRR
;
A
#
# COMPACT_ATOMS: atom_id res chain seq x y z
N MET A 1 5.33 -16.13 0.57
CA MET A 1 4.31 -15.08 0.38
C MET A 1 5.09 -13.82 0.18
N THR A 2 4.97 -13.25 -1.01
CA THR A 2 5.63 -12.01 -1.39
C THR A 2 5.33 -10.89 -0.38
N ALA A 3 6.36 -10.17 0.05
CA ALA A 3 6.25 -9.04 0.95
C ALA A 3 6.40 -7.72 0.20
N LEU A 4 5.62 -6.71 0.58
CA LEU A 4 5.80 -5.33 0.12
C LEU A 4 7.11 -4.79 0.71
N THR A 5 7.98 -4.26 -0.14
CA THR A 5 9.29 -3.71 0.24
C THR A 5 9.44 -2.25 -0.13
N TRP A 6 8.68 -1.78 -1.11
CA TRP A 6 8.80 -0.42 -1.59
C TRP A 6 7.48 0.17 -2.08
N LEU A 7 7.33 1.49 -1.95
CA LEU A 7 6.21 2.27 -2.47
C LEU A 7 6.72 3.55 -3.10
N GLY A 8 6.29 3.84 -4.34
CA GLY A 8 6.37 5.17 -4.92
C GLY A 8 5.10 5.93 -4.59
N VAL A 9 5.23 7.01 -3.80
CA VAL A 9 4.11 7.85 -3.38
C VAL A 9 4.27 9.26 -3.94
N PRO A 10 3.22 9.85 -4.51
CA PRO A 10 3.27 11.24 -4.96
C PRO A 10 3.26 12.18 -3.76
N GLY A 11 3.98 13.30 -3.90
CA GLY A 11 3.99 14.37 -2.92
C GLY A 11 5.32 15.10 -2.83
N ASP A 12 5.34 16.13 -2.01
CA ASP A 12 6.54 16.92 -1.71
C ASP A 12 7.06 16.61 -0.31
N GLU A 13 8.39 16.71 -0.14
CA GLU A 13 9.05 16.42 1.13
C GLU A 13 8.50 17.27 2.28
N ARG A 14 8.20 18.56 2.04
CA ARG A 14 7.77 19.48 3.10
C ARG A 14 6.43 19.07 3.68
N ALA A 15 5.49 18.61 2.84
CA ALA A 15 4.21 18.10 3.30
C ALA A 15 4.37 16.86 4.19
N TRP A 16 5.25 15.93 3.83
CA TRP A 16 5.51 14.74 4.64
C TRP A 16 6.23 15.07 5.95
N THR A 17 7.23 15.96 5.92
CA THR A 17 7.90 16.43 7.14
C THR A 17 6.94 17.16 8.07
N ALA A 18 6.02 17.98 7.53
CA ALA A 18 5.01 18.67 8.33
C ALA A 18 4.03 17.71 9.03
N LEU A 19 3.83 16.49 8.49
CA LEU A 19 3.08 15.41 9.12
C LEU A 19 3.89 14.64 10.18
N GLY A 20 5.17 14.97 10.36
CA GLY A 20 6.06 14.37 11.35
C GLY A 20 6.90 13.20 10.83
N PHE A 21 6.90 12.95 9.52
CA PHE A 21 7.76 11.92 8.92
C PHE A 21 9.21 12.41 8.80
N THR A 22 10.16 11.54 9.12
CA THR A 22 11.55 11.75 8.70
C THR A 22 11.65 11.42 7.23
N VAL A 23 12.01 12.42 6.43
CA VAL A 23 12.29 12.27 5.00
C VAL A 23 13.80 12.43 4.82
N ASP A 24 14.44 11.46 4.19
CA ASP A 24 15.87 11.48 3.85
C ASP A 24 16.02 11.09 2.38
N ASP A 25 16.69 11.93 1.59
CA ASP A 25 16.85 11.76 0.13
C ASP A 25 15.54 11.38 -0.60
N ARG A 26 14.44 12.10 -0.33
CA ARG A 26 13.09 11.80 -0.85
C ARG A 26 12.54 10.43 -0.45
N GLU A 27 13.09 9.77 0.56
CA GLU A 27 12.63 8.49 1.06
C GLU A 27 12.13 8.59 2.51
N ILE A 28 11.13 7.77 2.82
CA ILE A 28 10.54 7.63 4.15
C ILE A 28 10.56 6.15 4.49
N GLN A 29 11.28 5.78 5.55
CA GLN A 29 11.35 4.39 5.99
C GLN A 29 10.24 4.08 7.00
N ILE A 30 9.38 3.12 6.68
CA ILE A 30 8.33 2.62 7.58
C ILE A 30 8.54 1.12 7.82
N GLY A 31 9.14 0.78 8.95
CA GLY A 31 9.51 -0.60 9.21
C GLY A 31 10.44 -1.10 8.11
N ARG A 32 10.02 -2.12 7.35
CA ARG A 32 10.78 -2.70 6.23
C ARG A 32 10.43 -2.11 4.86
N VAL A 33 9.41 -1.26 4.78
CA VAL A 33 8.95 -0.65 3.53
C VAL A 33 9.61 0.72 3.37
N CYS A 34 10.30 0.91 2.25
CA CYS A 34 10.76 2.24 1.84
C CYS A 34 9.68 2.91 0.99
N CYS A 35 9.25 4.11 1.38
CA CYS A 35 8.34 4.95 0.62
C CYS A 35 9.15 6.07 -0.04
N ALA A 36 9.35 6.03 -1.36
CA ALA A 36 10.02 7.08 -2.10
C ALA A 36 9.01 8.09 -2.67
N LEU A 37 9.38 9.37 -2.65
CA LEU A 37 8.58 10.46 -3.19
C LEU A 37 8.81 10.60 -4.69
N THR A 38 7.93 9.98 -5.47
CA THR A 38 8.00 9.88 -6.93
C THR A 38 6.81 10.58 -7.60
N ASP A 39 6.93 10.95 -8.87
CA ASP A 39 5.81 11.56 -9.61
C ASP A 39 4.72 10.54 -9.97
N GLU A 40 5.06 9.26 -10.00
CA GLU A 40 4.16 8.15 -10.32
C GLU A 40 3.86 7.29 -9.08
N ARG A 41 2.67 6.69 -9.05
CA ARG A 41 2.28 5.69 -8.05
C ARG A 41 2.76 4.32 -8.48
N CYS A 42 3.61 3.71 -7.69
CA CYS A 42 4.16 2.39 -7.98
C CYS A 42 4.47 1.64 -6.68
N TRP A 43 4.75 0.35 -6.79
CA TRP A 43 5.06 -0.49 -5.65
C TRP A 43 6.14 -1.50 -5.99
N GLY A 44 6.79 -1.99 -4.94
CA GLY A 44 7.86 -2.96 -5.05
C GLY A 44 7.69 -4.08 -4.05
N PHE A 45 8.03 -5.27 -4.50
CA PHE A 45 7.95 -6.50 -3.73
C PHE A 45 9.30 -7.22 -3.68
N ASP A 46 9.52 -8.06 -2.68
CA ASP A 46 10.74 -8.86 -2.58
C ASP A 46 10.88 -9.89 -3.73
N GLU A 47 9.75 -10.41 -4.21
CA GLU A 47 9.68 -11.35 -5.33
C GLU A 47 8.33 -11.25 -6.07
N THR A 48 8.26 -11.72 -7.32
CA THR A 48 6.99 -11.89 -8.05
C THR A 48 6.95 -13.26 -8.71
N HIS A 49 5.77 -13.87 -8.77
CA HIS A 49 5.53 -15.23 -9.25
C HIS A 49 4.91 -15.28 -10.66
N GLY A 50 4.53 -14.14 -11.23
CA GLY A 50 3.90 -14.02 -12.55
C GLY A 50 4.11 -12.65 -13.18
N ASP A 51 3.48 -12.41 -14.33
CA ASP A 51 3.54 -11.12 -15.02
C ASP A 51 2.83 -10.04 -14.20
N ALA A 52 3.58 -9.06 -13.72
CA ALA A 52 3.04 -7.98 -12.91
C ALA A 52 2.40 -6.85 -13.72
N ALA A 53 2.60 -6.79 -15.05
CA ALA A 53 2.01 -5.77 -15.90
C ALA A 53 0.47 -5.81 -15.87
N ILE A 54 -0.11 -7.00 -15.66
CA ILE A 54 -1.55 -7.22 -15.53
C ILE A 54 -2.19 -6.46 -14.35
N LEU A 55 -1.40 -6.07 -13.35
CA LEU A 55 -1.90 -5.32 -12.18
C LEU A 55 -2.25 -3.87 -12.52
N GLY A 56 -1.77 -3.35 -13.66
CA GLY A 56 -2.01 -1.98 -14.10
C GLY A 56 -1.35 -0.90 -13.23
N ILE A 57 -0.51 -1.31 -12.28
CA ILE A 57 0.33 -0.44 -11.45
C ILE A 57 1.79 -0.84 -11.73
N PRO A 58 2.69 0.13 -12.00
CA PRO A 58 4.10 -0.19 -12.18
C PRO A 58 4.63 -0.95 -10.96
N THR A 59 5.13 -2.15 -11.23
CA THR A 59 5.55 -3.11 -10.22
C THR A 59 7.00 -3.47 -10.46
N THR A 60 7.81 -3.40 -9.40
CA THR A 60 9.22 -3.76 -9.45
C THR A 60 9.57 -4.80 -8.39
N VAL A 61 10.61 -5.59 -8.63
CA VAL A 61 11.21 -6.41 -7.59
C VAL A 61 12.29 -5.59 -6.89
N ARG A 62 12.21 -5.46 -5.56
CA ARG A 62 13.21 -4.79 -4.72
C ARG A 62 13.39 -5.56 -3.41
N PRO A 63 14.65 -5.82 -2.98
CA PRO A 63 14.90 -6.48 -1.71
C PRO A 63 14.38 -5.64 -0.54
N ALA A 64 13.95 -6.31 0.52
CA ALA A 64 13.55 -5.63 1.75
C ALA A 64 14.75 -4.95 2.41
N LEU A 65 14.55 -3.74 2.92
CA LEU A 65 15.55 -3.05 3.72
C LEU A 65 15.50 -3.48 5.19
N ALA A 66 16.61 -3.26 5.89
CA ALA A 66 16.63 -3.38 7.33
C ALA A 66 15.59 -2.43 7.96
N GLY A 67 14.88 -2.92 8.97
CA GLY A 67 13.81 -2.15 9.60
C GLY A 67 14.35 -0.89 10.29
N ALA A 68 13.66 0.24 10.15
CA ALA A 68 13.93 1.44 10.96
C ALA A 68 12.74 1.76 11.88
N VAL A 69 13.04 2.36 13.03
CA VAL A 69 12.02 2.91 13.93
C VAL A 69 11.60 4.26 13.39
N HIS A 70 10.35 4.38 12.96
CA HIS A 70 9.81 5.65 12.50
C HIS A 70 9.52 6.59 13.70
N PRO A 71 9.81 7.90 13.62
CA PRO A 71 9.60 8.84 14.73
C PRO A 71 8.17 8.88 15.25
N CYS A 72 7.17 8.69 14.38
CA CYS A 72 5.76 8.62 14.78
C CYS A 72 5.35 7.29 15.42
N GLY A 73 6.29 6.38 15.68
CA GLY A 73 6.02 5.05 16.25
C GLY A 73 5.36 4.07 15.28
N VAL A 74 5.27 4.41 13.99
CA VAL A 74 4.74 3.51 12.95
C VAL A 74 5.79 2.44 12.65
N THR A 75 5.41 1.17 12.77
CA THR A 75 6.34 0.04 12.66
C THR A 75 6.14 -0.82 11.42
N HIS A 76 5.01 -0.69 10.72
CA HIS A 76 4.67 -1.48 9.56
C HIS A 76 3.60 -0.81 8.69
N VAL A 77 3.52 -1.25 7.43
CA VAL A 77 2.43 -0.93 6.50
C VAL A 77 1.47 -2.13 6.47
N ASP A 78 0.24 -1.95 6.95
CA ASP A 78 -0.75 -3.03 7.04
C ASP A 78 -1.39 -3.40 5.70
N HIS A 79 -1.72 -2.38 4.91
CA HIS A 79 -2.47 -2.56 3.67
C HIS A 79 -2.20 -1.41 2.71
N VAL A 80 -2.26 -1.73 1.43
CA VAL A 80 -2.24 -0.75 0.33
C VAL A 80 -3.60 -0.80 -0.35
N VAL A 81 -4.23 0.35 -0.52
CA VAL A 81 -5.50 0.46 -1.24
C VAL A 81 -5.22 0.94 -2.65
N TYR A 82 -5.63 0.15 -3.63
CA TYR A 82 -5.62 0.56 -5.04
C TYR A 82 -6.95 0.16 -5.68
N THR A 83 -7.25 0.76 -6.82
CA THR A 83 -8.56 0.62 -7.48
C THR A 83 -8.41 -0.25 -8.72
N VAL A 84 -9.34 -1.17 -8.93
CA VAL A 84 -9.42 -2.03 -10.12
C VAL A 84 -10.78 -1.85 -10.78
N PRO A 85 -10.89 -1.93 -12.12
CA PRO A 85 -12.16 -1.85 -12.82
C PRO A 85 -13.10 -3.02 -12.47
N ASP A 86 -12.52 -4.21 -12.28
CA ASP A 86 -13.21 -5.43 -11.91
C ASP A 86 -12.47 -6.14 -10.77
N LEU A 87 -13.19 -6.43 -9.68
CA LEU A 87 -12.60 -6.94 -8.46
C LEU A 87 -12.11 -8.38 -8.60
N ASP A 88 -12.87 -9.24 -9.30
CA ASP A 88 -12.53 -10.65 -9.42
C ASP A 88 -11.33 -10.86 -10.32
N THR A 89 -11.27 -10.12 -11.44
CA THR A 89 -10.10 -10.06 -12.32
C THR A 89 -8.89 -9.51 -11.56
N GLY A 90 -9.05 -8.38 -10.87
CA GLY A 90 -7.96 -7.78 -10.10
C GLY A 90 -7.44 -8.70 -8.99
N THR A 91 -8.32 -9.42 -8.31
CA THR A 91 -7.91 -10.35 -7.25
C THR A 91 -7.22 -11.58 -7.83
N THR A 92 -7.72 -12.12 -8.94
CA THR A 92 -7.09 -13.25 -9.65
C THR A 92 -5.68 -12.88 -10.09
N ALA A 93 -5.54 -11.69 -10.68
CA ALA A 93 -4.26 -11.13 -11.09
C ALA A 93 -3.27 -10.97 -9.92
N LEU A 94 -3.71 -10.42 -8.78
CA LEU A 94 -2.88 -10.32 -7.57
C LEU A 94 -2.43 -11.70 -7.06
N THR A 95 -3.35 -12.65 -6.94
CA THR A 95 -3.03 -13.99 -6.44
C THR A 95 -2.03 -14.69 -7.35
N ALA A 96 -2.19 -14.59 -8.68
CA ALA A 96 -1.25 -15.15 -9.64
C ALA A 96 0.14 -14.47 -9.57
N THR A 97 0.17 -13.15 -9.41
CA THR A 97 1.43 -12.38 -9.44
C THR A 97 2.21 -12.47 -8.14
N LEU A 98 1.54 -12.43 -6.98
CA LEU A 98 2.19 -12.31 -5.67
C LEU A 98 2.13 -13.62 -4.85
N GLY A 99 1.51 -14.67 -5.39
CA GLY A 99 1.31 -15.93 -4.67
C GLY A 99 0.48 -15.77 -3.40
N THR A 100 -0.32 -14.70 -3.29
CA THR A 100 -1.09 -14.38 -2.09
C THR A 100 -2.41 -15.14 -2.05
N ARG A 101 -2.72 -15.81 -0.93
CA ARG A 101 -4.10 -16.23 -0.65
C ARG A 101 -4.99 -15.00 -0.50
N ARG A 102 -6.22 -15.09 -1.03
CA ARG A 102 -7.24 -14.04 -0.96
C ARG A 102 -7.41 -13.54 0.49
N ALA A 103 -7.07 -12.29 0.77
CA ALA A 103 -7.42 -11.61 2.01
C ALA A 103 -8.77 -10.89 1.83
N ALA A 104 -9.44 -10.53 2.94
CA ALA A 104 -10.76 -9.89 2.90
C ALA A 104 -10.73 -8.59 2.06
N ALA A 105 -11.56 -8.52 1.02
CA ALA A 105 -11.71 -7.34 0.18
C ALA A 105 -12.71 -6.35 0.79
N PHE A 106 -12.36 -5.07 0.81
CA PHE A 106 -13.28 -3.98 1.11
C PHE A 106 -13.67 -3.29 -0.19
N ILE A 107 -14.94 -3.44 -0.57
CA ILE A 107 -15.47 -2.77 -1.76
C ILE A 107 -16.08 -1.44 -1.33
N ARG A 108 -15.59 -0.36 -1.94
CA ARG A 108 -16.20 0.96 -1.81
C ARG A 108 -17.12 1.19 -3.01
N VAL A 109 -18.44 1.13 -2.80
CA VAL A 109 -19.45 1.51 -3.79
C VAL A 109 -20.04 2.84 -3.34
N GLY A 110 -19.63 3.94 -3.97
CA GLY A 110 -19.99 5.30 -3.52
C GLY A 110 -19.33 5.70 -2.19
N GLN A 111 -19.96 6.60 -1.41
CA GLN A 111 -19.46 7.01 -0.08
C GLN A 111 -19.60 5.91 1.01
N THR A 112 -20.17 4.76 0.67
CA THR A 112 -20.47 3.69 1.64
C THR A 112 -19.48 2.54 1.47
N VAL A 113 -18.69 2.28 2.50
CA VAL A 113 -17.83 1.08 2.57
C VAL A 113 -18.69 -0.09 3.04
N ARG A 114 -18.93 -1.09 2.18
CA ARG A 114 -19.56 -2.35 2.62
C ARG A 114 -18.46 -3.37 2.90
N LYS A 115 -18.35 -3.78 4.16
CA LYS A 115 -17.46 -4.85 4.61
C LYS A 115 -18.08 -6.20 4.26
N TRP A 116 -17.49 -6.93 3.31
CA TRP A 116 -17.82 -8.34 3.11
C TRP A 116 -16.93 -9.17 4.06
N ARG A 117 -17.52 -9.93 4.99
CA ARG A 117 -16.78 -10.77 5.95
C ARG A 117 -16.87 -12.24 5.52
N SER A 118 -15.76 -12.89 5.24
CA SER A 118 -15.60 -14.32 5.54
C SER A 118 -15.03 -14.43 6.96
N THR A 119 -15.73 -15.15 7.82
CA THR A 119 -15.46 -15.29 9.25
C THR A 119 -14.08 -15.89 9.55
N VAL A 120 -13.13 -15.09 10.00
CA VAL A 120 -12.06 -15.46 10.96
C VAL A 120 -11.76 -14.25 11.85
N LEU A 121 -11.49 -14.51 13.13
CA LEU A 121 -11.42 -13.59 14.26
C LEU A 121 -10.49 -12.36 14.11
N ALA A 122 -10.93 -11.26 14.73
CA ALA A 122 -10.19 -10.38 15.68
C ALA A 122 -10.22 -8.85 15.40
N ARG A 123 -10.93 -8.17 16.31
CA ARG A 123 -10.67 -6.90 17.03
C ARG A 123 -10.12 -5.65 16.31
N HIS A 124 -10.93 -4.59 16.42
CA HIS A 124 -10.61 -3.17 16.61
C HIS A 124 -9.36 -2.56 15.96
N SER A 125 -9.56 -1.71 14.95
CA SER A 125 -9.32 -0.26 15.07
C SER A 125 -10.06 0.48 13.95
N SER A 126 -10.66 1.62 14.30
CA SER A 126 -11.38 2.52 13.40
C SER A 126 -10.71 3.89 13.53
N ARG A 127 -10.62 4.65 12.43
CA ARG A 127 -9.80 5.87 12.20
C ARG A 127 -8.40 5.46 11.72
N TRP A 128 -7.91 5.88 10.56
CA TRP A 128 -7.66 7.27 10.16
C TRP A 128 -7.43 7.37 8.63
N TRP A 129 -7.99 8.40 7.99
CA TRP A 129 -7.34 9.16 6.90
C TRP A 129 -8.12 10.48 6.72
N PRO A 130 -7.48 11.66 6.73
CA PRO A 130 -8.16 12.91 6.43
C PRO A 130 -8.42 12.99 4.92
N ALA A 131 -9.68 13.23 4.56
CA ALA A 131 -10.07 13.49 3.18
C ALA A 131 -9.37 14.76 2.67
N VAL A 132 -8.44 14.62 1.73
CA VAL A 132 -7.99 15.72 0.88
C VAL A 132 -9.17 16.06 -0.03
N ARG A 133 -9.92 17.11 0.31
CA ARG A 133 -10.95 17.70 -0.54
C ARG A 133 -10.28 18.61 -1.56
N SER A 134 -10.16 18.20 -2.81
CA SER A 134 -9.96 19.15 -3.90
C SER A 134 -11.29 19.86 -4.16
N ARG A 135 -11.40 21.13 -3.77
CA ARG A 135 -12.43 22.03 -4.31
C ARG A 135 -12.04 22.38 -5.73
N ARG A 136 -12.86 22.01 -6.70
CA ARG A 136 -13.18 22.84 -7.87
C ARG A 136 -14.68 22.76 -8.09
#